data_AF-A0A9E5HJA0-F1
#
_entry.id   AF-A0A9E5HJA0-F1
#
_cell.length_a   1.000
_cell.length_b   1.000
_cell.length_c   1.000
_cell.angle_alpha   90.00
_cell.angle_beta   90.00
_cell.angle_gamma   90.00
#
_symmetry.space_group_name_H-M   'P 1'
#
loop_
_entity.id
_entity.type
_entity.pdbx_description
1 polymer ?
#
loop_
_entity_poly.entity_id
_entity_poly.type
_entity_poly.pdbx_seq_one_letter_code
_entity_poly.pdbx_strand_id
1 'polypeptide(L)'
;MFPVQSSRAAGSQASLMGTSLAGMVADNDMLGAVLRAHAPVTISQETLALDAIQTVVEGEGHFLGQPETYARMRSDFVYPDISERAGATDLDQSGAADMQQRAIQRAQDILNGPKQTHLKSFWALPRDLERQ
;
A
#
# COMPACT_ATOMS: atom_id res chain seq x y z
N MET A 1 8.97 12.98 24.90
CA MET A 1 7.73 13.03 24.07
C MET A 1 7.57 11.67 23.39
N PHE A 2 6.68 10.82 23.89
CA PHE A 2 6.56 9.41 23.45
C PHE A 2 5.96 9.29 22.03
N PRO A 3 6.30 8.23 21.26
CA PRO A 3 5.78 7.97 19.92
C PRO A 3 4.32 7.50 19.99
N VAL A 4 3.38 8.41 20.17
CA VAL A 4 1.94 8.11 20.27
C VAL A 4 1.18 8.42 18.95
N GLN A 5 1.82 9.09 17.99
CA GLN A 5 1.16 9.50 16.74
C GLN A 5 1.05 8.39 15.69
N SER A 6 1.95 7.41 15.66
CA SER A 6 1.94 6.36 14.61
C SER A 6 0.88 5.28 14.83
N SER A 7 0.66 4.83 16.07
CA SER A 7 -0.29 3.74 16.36
C SER A 7 -1.76 4.11 16.12
N ARG A 8 -2.09 5.41 16.13
CA ARG A 8 -3.45 5.89 15.82
C ARG A 8 -3.78 5.81 14.33
N ALA A 9 -2.77 5.89 13.47
CA ALA A 9 -2.94 5.82 12.03
C ALA A 9 -2.96 4.38 11.51
N ALA A 10 -2.26 3.46 12.18
CA ALA A 10 -2.17 2.06 11.82
C ALA A 10 -2.04 1.15 13.05
N GLY A 11 -2.75 0.02 13.05
CA GLY A 11 -2.68 -1.04 14.03
C GLY A 11 -3.50 -0.85 15.29
N SER A 12 -4.24 0.25 15.44
CA SER A 12 -5.12 0.48 16.60
C SER A 12 -6.28 -0.52 16.64
N GLN A 13 -6.54 -1.08 17.82
CA GLN A 13 -7.62 -2.02 18.07
C GLN A 13 -8.40 -1.65 19.33
N ALA A 14 -9.63 -2.17 19.44
CA ALA A 14 -10.48 -2.04 20.63
C ALA A 14 -10.55 -0.60 21.18
N SER A 15 -10.85 0.39 20.32
CA SER A 15 -10.93 1.80 20.71
C SER A 15 -9.63 2.33 21.37
N LEU A 16 -8.49 2.09 20.72
CA LEU A 16 -7.13 2.46 21.17
C LEU A 16 -6.63 1.72 22.42
N MET A 17 -7.33 0.66 22.87
CA MET A 17 -6.88 -0.14 24.02
C MET A 17 -5.82 -1.18 23.66
N GLY A 18 -5.60 -1.44 22.38
CA GLY A 18 -4.59 -2.38 21.92
C GLY A 18 -3.95 -1.95 20.60
N THR A 19 -2.78 -2.53 20.31
CA THR A 19 -2.14 -2.39 19.01
C THR A 19 -1.78 -3.77 18.46
N SER A 20 -1.99 -3.95 17.16
CA SER A 20 -1.71 -5.19 16.43
C SER A 20 -0.70 -4.93 15.32
N LEU A 21 0.41 -5.67 15.32
CA LEU A 21 1.41 -5.59 14.25
C LEU A 21 0.86 -6.09 12.91
N ALA A 22 0.07 -7.15 12.92
CA ALA A 22 -0.67 -7.60 11.73
C ALA A 22 -1.69 -6.54 11.29
N GLY A 23 -2.35 -5.87 12.24
CA GLY A 23 -3.23 -4.73 11.96
C GLY A 23 -2.49 -3.58 11.27
N MET A 24 -1.26 -3.26 11.69
CA MET A 24 -0.44 -2.25 11.02
C MET A 24 -0.15 -2.60 9.55
N VAL A 25 0.10 -3.87 9.26
CA VAL A 25 0.34 -4.33 7.88
C VAL A 25 -0.94 -4.24 7.04
N ALA A 26 -2.09 -4.65 7.60
CA ALA A 26 -3.38 -4.51 6.93
C ALA A 26 -3.75 -3.04 6.67
N ASP A 27 -3.56 -2.18 7.67
CA ASP A 27 -3.80 -0.76 7.54
C ASP A 27 -2.86 -0.11 6.51
N ASN A 28 -1.64 -0.63 6.32
CA ASN A 28 -0.72 -0.13 5.30
C ASN A 28 -1.27 -0.29 3.86
N ASP A 29 -1.88 -1.44 3.53
CA ASP A 29 -2.55 -1.63 2.23
C ASP A 29 -3.71 -0.64 2.06
N MET A 30 -4.53 -0.50 3.10
CA MET A 30 -5.67 0.44 3.10
C MET A 30 -5.19 1.89 2.93
N LEU A 31 -4.15 2.29 3.65
CA LEU A 31 -3.56 3.63 3.56
C LEU A 31 -2.98 3.89 2.17
N GLY A 32 -2.37 2.89 1.53
CA GLY A 32 -1.91 2.99 0.14
C GLY A 32 -3.07 3.33 -0.82
N ALA A 33 -4.22 2.67 -0.66
CA ALA A 33 -5.42 2.95 -1.44
C ALA A 33 -5.99 4.36 -1.16
N VAL A 34 -6.06 4.76 0.12
CA VAL A 34 -6.51 6.10 0.51
C VAL A 34 -5.61 7.19 -0.07
N LEU A 35 -4.29 7.03 0.02
CA LEU A 35 -3.33 7.98 -0.54
C LEU A 35 -3.44 8.06 -2.07
N ARG A 36 -3.65 6.93 -2.75
CA ARG A 36 -3.88 6.91 -4.20
C ARG A 36 -5.19 7.58 -4.59
N ALA A 37 -6.26 7.40 -3.81
CA ALA A 37 -7.55 8.04 -4.03
C ALA A 37 -7.47 9.58 -3.83
N HIS A 38 -6.60 10.04 -2.94
CA HIS A 38 -6.35 11.47 -2.70
C HIS A 38 -5.31 12.08 -3.63
N ALA A 39 -4.66 11.30 -4.49
CA ALA A 39 -3.69 11.84 -5.42
C ALA A 39 -4.36 12.84 -6.40
N PRO A 40 -3.69 13.95 -6.73
CA PRO A 40 -4.27 14.98 -7.58
C PRO A 40 -4.57 14.45 -8.98
N VAL A 41 -5.72 14.85 -9.53
CA VAL A 41 -6.09 14.57 -10.92
C VAL A 41 -5.48 15.65 -11.80
N THR A 42 -4.58 15.24 -12.69
CA THR A 42 -3.98 16.17 -13.68
C THR A 42 -4.92 16.33 -14.86
N ILE A 43 -5.29 17.57 -15.18
CA ILE A 43 -6.17 17.89 -16.31
C ILE A 43 -5.33 18.57 -17.39
N SER A 44 -5.16 17.89 -18.52
CA SER A 44 -4.48 18.38 -19.72
C SER A 44 -5.11 17.75 -20.96
N GLN A 45 -4.73 18.20 -22.16
CA GLN A 45 -5.21 17.56 -23.40
C GLN A 45 -4.80 16.09 -23.48
N GLU A 46 -3.62 15.73 -22.95
CA GLU A 46 -3.14 14.35 -22.90
C GLU A 46 -3.98 13.49 -21.94
N THR A 47 -4.34 14.01 -20.76
CA THR A 47 -5.12 13.22 -19.78
C THR A 47 -6.61 13.17 -20.08
N LEU A 48 -7.12 14.10 -20.91
CA LEU A 48 -8.46 14.00 -21.49
C LEU A 48 -8.58 12.87 -22.51
N ALA A 49 -7.48 12.57 -23.23
CA ALA A 49 -7.34 11.42 -24.12
C ALA A 49 -8.46 11.28 -25.17
N LEU A 50 -8.95 12.40 -25.73
CA LEU A 50 -10.11 12.40 -26.65
C LEU A 50 -9.86 11.57 -27.91
N ASP A 51 -8.67 11.65 -28.50
CA ASP A 51 -8.30 10.87 -29.70
C ASP A 51 -8.27 9.36 -29.40
N ALA A 52 -7.79 8.96 -28.22
CA ALA A 52 -7.78 7.57 -27.78
C ALA A 52 -9.21 7.06 -27.55
N ILE A 53 -10.08 7.89 -26.98
CA ILE A 53 -11.51 7.55 -26.82
C ILE A 53 -12.16 7.33 -28.20
N GLN A 54 -11.95 8.23 -29.16
CA GLN A 54 -12.48 8.08 -30.51
C GLN A 54 -11.99 6.77 -31.16
N THR A 55 -10.68 6.52 -31.09
CA THR A 55 -10.05 5.32 -31.66
C THR A 55 -10.63 4.04 -31.06
N VAL A 56 -10.85 4.00 -29.75
CA VAL A 56 -11.40 2.82 -29.07
C VAL A 56 -12.87 2.60 -29.42
N VAL A 57 -13.66 3.66 -29.49
CA VAL A 57 -15.10 3.59 -29.84
C VAL A 57 -15.30 3.12 -31.28
N GLU A 58 -14.46 3.55 -32.21
CA GLU A 58 -14.49 3.14 -33.62
C GLU A 58 -13.81 1.78 -33.87
N GLY A 59 -13.06 1.26 -32.88
CA GLY A 59 -12.22 0.07 -32.99
C GLY A 59 -12.63 -1.08 -32.08
N GLU A 60 -11.68 -1.58 -31.27
CA GLU A 60 -11.83 -2.81 -30.46
C GLU A 60 -12.84 -2.69 -29.30
N GLY A 61 -13.28 -1.48 -28.95
CA GLY A 61 -14.23 -1.26 -27.86
C GLY A 61 -13.64 -1.36 -26.45
N HIS A 62 -12.32 -1.52 -26.29
CA HIS A 62 -11.63 -1.44 -24.99
C HIS A 62 -10.27 -0.74 -25.06
N PHE A 63 -9.81 -0.22 -23.93
CA PHE A 63 -8.53 0.50 -23.83
C PHE A 63 -7.32 -0.40 -23.58
N LEU A 64 -7.49 -1.72 -23.35
CA LEU A 64 -6.41 -2.60 -22.89
C LEU A 64 -5.23 -2.71 -23.87
N GLY A 65 -5.48 -2.55 -25.17
CA GLY A 65 -4.44 -2.54 -26.21
C GLY A 65 -3.82 -1.16 -26.49
N GLN A 66 -4.31 -0.10 -25.85
CA GLN A 66 -3.85 1.27 -26.14
C GLN A 66 -2.48 1.53 -25.49
N PRO A 67 -1.51 2.13 -26.22
CA PRO A 67 -0.16 2.38 -25.70
C PRO A 67 -0.18 3.27 -24.44
N GLU A 68 -1.12 4.21 -24.36
CA GLU A 68 -1.31 5.08 -23.21
C GLU A 68 -1.76 4.29 -21.97
N THR A 69 -2.60 3.27 -22.15
CA THR A 69 -3.05 2.41 -21.05
C THR A 69 -1.88 1.60 -20.52
N TYR A 70 -1.04 1.04 -21.39
CA TYR A 70 0.18 0.34 -20.97
C TYR A 70 1.16 1.25 -20.23
N ALA A 71 1.33 2.49 -20.69
CA ALA A 71 2.20 3.46 -20.03
C ALA A 71 1.74 3.78 -18.59
N ARG A 72 0.43 3.75 -18.34
CA ARG A 72 -0.20 4.12 -17.07
C ARG A 72 -0.51 2.96 -16.12
N MET A 73 -0.51 1.72 -16.62
CA MET A 73 -0.85 0.51 -15.85
C MET A 73 -0.10 0.36 -14.51
N ARG A 74 1.11 0.91 -14.41
CA ARG A 74 1.95 0.81 -13.20
C ARG A 74 2.02 2.10 -12.38
N SER A 75 1.66 3.26 -12.94
CA SER A 75 1.72 4.55 -12.25
C SER A 75 0.42 4.91 -11.54
N ASP A 76 -0.71 4.53 -12.13
CA ASP A 76 -2.01 5.05 -11.72
C ASP A 76 -2.68 4.17 -10.67
N PHE A 77 -2.19 2.95 -10.49
CA PHE A 77 -2.72 1.97 -9.55
C PHE A 77 -1.70 1.68 -8.44
N VAL A 78 -2.20 1.59 -7.21
CA VAL A 78 -1.46 0.96 -6.10
C VAL A 78 -1.94 -0.48 -6.02
N TYR A 79 -1.00 -1.42 -6.15
CA TYR A 79 -1.27 -2.83 -5.92
C TYR A 79 -1.04 -3.12 -4.43
N PRO A 80 -2.01 -3.71 -3.73
CA PRO A 80 -1.85 -4.09 -2.33
C PRO A 80 -0.77 -5.17 -2.17
N ASP A 81 -0.05 -5.15 -1.06
CA ASP A 81 1.00 -6.14 -0.76
C ASP A 81 0.41 -7.44 -0.22
N ILE A 82 -0.71 -7.39 0.52
CA ILE A 82 -1.31 -8.57 1.18
C ILE A 82 -2.77 -8.82 0.84
N SER A 83 -3.47 -7.84 0.29
CA SER A 83 -4.87 -7.99 -0.13
C SER A 83 -4.95 -8.68 -1.48
N GLU A 84 -5.73 -9.75 -1.58
CA GLU A 84 -5.87 -10.52 -2.81
C GLU A 84 -6.92 -9.86 -3.72
N ARG A 85 -6.62 -9.81 -5.01
CA ARG A 85 -7.45 -9.15 -6.04
C ARG A 85 -8.15 -10.16 -6.97
N ALA A 86 -7.98 -11.45 -6.72
CA ALA A 86 -8.72 -12.51 -7.39
C ALA A 86 -10.24 -12.36 -7.20
N GLY A 87 -11.01 -12.93 -8.14
CA GLY A 87 -12.47 -12.93 -8.04
C GLY A 87 -12.95 -13.70 -6.82
N ALA A 88 -14.15 -13.39 -6.32
CA ALA A 88 -14.69 -14.04 -5.12
C ALA A 88 -14.73 -15.58 -5.24
N THR A 89 -15.11 -16.10 -6.40
CA THR A 89 -15.12 -17.55 -6.66
C THR A 89 -13.71 -18.14 -6.63
N ASP A 90 -12.73 -17.45 -7.22
CA ASP A 90 -11.34 -17.91 -7.24
C ASP A 90 -10.75 -17.91 -5.82
N LEU A 91 -11.08 -16.89 -5.02
CA LEU A 91 -10.70 -16.79 -3.61
C LEU A 91 -11.25 -17.98 -2.81
N ASP A 92 -12.55 -18.25 -2.92
CA ASP A 92 -13.21 -19.35 -2.21
C ASP A 92 -12.59 -20.71 -2.59
N GLN A 93 -12.19 -20.88 -3.85
CA GLN A 93 -11.62 -22.13 -4.36
C GLN A 93 -10.11 -22.27 -4.13
N SER A 94 -9.39 -21.15 -3.97
CA SER A 94 -7.93 -21.13 -3.90
C SER A 94 -7.36 -21.86 -2.68
N GLY A 95 -8.16 -22.01 -1.61
CA GLY A 95 -7.66 -22.44 -0.31
C GLY A 95 -6.56 -21.53 0.25
N ALA A 96 -6.41 -20.32 -0.31
CA ALA A 96 -5.37 -19.38 0.07
C ALA A 96 -5.59 -18.90 1.51
N ALA A 97 -4.48 -18.63 2.20
CA ALA A 97 -4.49 -18.06 3.54
C ALA A 97 -5.33 -16.78 3.55
N ASP A 98 -6.17 -16.58 4.57
CA ASP A 98 -6.98 -15.36 4.65
C ASP A 98 -6.09 -14.10 4.85
N MET A 99 -6.70 -12.91 4.71
CA MET A 99 -5.97 -11.65 4.83
C MET A 99 -5.29 -11.49 6.19
N GLN A 100 -5.88 -11.97 7.28
CA GLN A 100 -5.32 -11.87 8.62
C GLN A 100 -4.06 -12.73 8.74
N GLN A 101 -4.09 -13.97 8.23
CA GLN A 101 -2.96 -14.88 8.20
C GLN A 101 -1.80 -14.29 7.38
N ARG A 102 -2.10 -13.73 6.19
CA ARG A 102 -1.09 -13.04 5.36
C ARG A 102 -0.49 -11.83 6.07
N ALA A 103 -1.29 -11.05 6.78
CA ALA A 103 -0.81 -9.91 7.56
C ALA A 103 0.11 -10.34 8.73
N ILE A 104 -0.24 -11.42 9.43
CA ILE A 104 0.60 -12.00 10.49
C ILE A 104 1.95 -12.45 9.91
N GLN A 105 1.92 -13.23 8.82
CA GLN A 105 3.13 -13.71 8.17
C GLN A 105 4.02 -12.55 7.72
N ARG A 106 3.43 -11.55 7.05
CA ARG A 106 4.18 -10.37 6.59
C ARG A 106 4.78 -9.57 7.75
N ALA A 107 4.07 -9.43 8.86
CA ALA A 107 4.61 -8.78 10.06
C ALA A 107 5.82 -9.57 10.61
N GLN A 108 5.74 -10.90 10.65
CA GLN A 108 6.86 -11.74 11.07
C GLN A 108 8.05 -11.62 10.11
N ASP A 109 7.82 -11.61 8.80
CA ASP A 109 8.87 -11.46 7.79
C ASP A 109 9.61 -10.13 7.94
N ILE A 110 8.88 -9.04 8.22
CA ILE A 110 9.46 -7.71 8.46
C ILE A 110 10.32 -7.72 9.73
N LEU A 111 9.82 -8.31 10.82
CA LEU A 111 10.53 -8.34 12.11
C LEU A 111 11.78 -9.23 12.08
N ASN A 112 11.72 -10.32 11.33
CA ASN A 112 12.82 -11.27 11.16
C ASN A 112 13.76 -10.88 10.00
N GLY A 113 13.40 -9.84 9.23
CA GLY A 113 14.16 -9.36 8.10
C GLY A 113 15.48 -8.67 8.46
N PRO A 114 16.29 -8.29 7.44
CA PRO A 114 17.54 -7.58 7.65
C PRO A 114 17.33 -6.30 8.45
N LYS A 115 18.10 -6.13 9.54
CA LYS A 115 18.05 -4.91 10.35
C LYS A 115 18.61 -3.73 9.57
N GLN A 116 18.00 -2.56 9.72
CA GLN A 116 18.49 -1.31 9.12
C GLN A 116 19.89 -0.99 9.65
N THR A 117 20.88 -0.92 8.77
CA THR A 117 22.30 -0.74 9.11
C THR A 117 22.81 0.69 8.93
N HIS A 118 21.99 1.58 8.37
CA HIS A 118 22.40 2.95 8.02
C HIS A 118 22.40 3.91 9.22
N LEU A 119 21.83 3.52 10.37
CA LEU A 119 21.98 4.24 11.63
C LEU A 119 23.15 3.64 12.42
N LYS A 120 24.02 4.51 12.94
CA LYS A 120 25.01 4.11 13.95
C LYS A 120 24.27 3.48 15.12
N SER A 121 24.83 2.43 15.71
CA SER A 121 24.22 1.80 16.88
C SER A 121 23.95 2.87 17.95
N PHE A 122 22.85 2.72 18.68
CA PHE A 122 22.47 3.62 19.77
C PHE A 122 23.62 3.85 20.77
N TRP A 123 24.46 2.83 20.95
CA TRP A 123 25.66 2.84 21.79
C TRP A 123 26.87 3.59 21.20
N ALA A 124 26.78 4.03 19.95
CA ALA A 124 27.80 4.81 19.25
C ALA A 124 27.44 6.31 19.12
N LEU A 125 26.31 6.73 19.69
CA LEU A 125 25.96 8.15 19.81
C LEU A 125 26.63 8.74 21.08
N PRO A 126 27.16 9.96 21.03
CA PRO A 126 27.73 10.61 22.22
C PRO A 126 26.64 10.80 23.30
N ARG A 127 27.03 10.61 24.56
CA ARG A 127 26.12 10.56 25.74
C ARG A 127 25.61 11.94 26.20
N ASP A 128 25.79 12.97 25.39
CA ASP A 128 25.47 14.36 25.70
C ASP A 128 24.00 14.74 25.46
N LEU A 129 23.20 13.85 24.85
CA LEU A 129 21.77 14.08 24.58
C LEU A 129 20.82 13.77 25.76
N GLU A 130 21.31 13.33 26.92
CA GLU A 130 20.47 13.02 28.10
C GLU A 130 20.16 14.23 29.01
N ARG A 131 20.53 15.46 28.62
CA ARG A 131 20.23 16.67 29.41
C ARG A 131 19.60 17.79 28.60
N GLN A 132 18.36 17.61 28.14
CA GLN A 132 17.41 18.71 27.87
C GLN A 132 15.98 18.26 28.17
#